data_AF-A0A1H5QVQ0-F1
#
_entry.id   AF-A0A1H5QVQ0-F1
#
_cell.length_a   1.000
_cell.length_b   1.000
_cell.length_c   1.000
_cell.angle_alpha   90.00
_cell.angle_beta   90.00
_cell.angle_gamma   90.00
#
_symmetry.space_group_name_H-M   'P 1'
#
loop_
_entity.id
_entity.type
_entity.pdbx_description
1 polymer ?
#
loop_
_entity_poly.entity_id
_entity_poly.type
_entity_poly.pdbx_seq_one_letter_code
_entity_poly.pdbx_strand_id
1 'polypeptide(L)'
;MTAGIVAITGPDSEGELRELAAWLRGEDELRGRVQLFDAVVVGVTSNSAGVFCRSLIAWLRRCREGRVSLKVKRSGAAEELELDCGPASDAEQVLGAVRGFLDKA
;
A
#
# COMPACT_ATOMS: atom_id res chain seq x y z
N MET A 1 -9.09 -17.05 -3.12
CA MET A 1 -8.87 -15.59 -3.08
C MET A 1 -7.99 -15.31 -1.88
N THR A 2 -6.77 -14.84 -2.09
CA THR A 2 -5.87 -14.52 -0.98
C THR A 2 -6.01 -13.06 -0.60
N ALA A 3 -6.18 -12.81 0.68
CA ALA A 3 -6.27 -11.48 1.26
C ALA A 3 -5.01 -11.21 2.10
N GLY A 4 -4.57 -9.96 2.08
CA GLY A 4 -3.48 -9.48 2.89
C GLY A 4 -3.73 -8.07 3.39
N ILE A 5 -2.84 -7.64 4.27
CA ILE A 5 -2.84 -6.30 4.86
C ILE A 5 -1.52 -5.64 4.47
N VAL A 6 -1.60 -4.41 3.99
CA VAL A 6 -0.43 -3.57 3.74
C VAL A 6 -0.40 -2.48 4.80
N ALA A 7 0.65 -2.44 5.61
CA ALA A 7 0.94 -1.33 6.50
C ALA A 7 1.91 -0.37 5.80
N ILE A 8 1.60 0.91 5.79
CA ILE A 8 2.37 1.97 5.14
C ILE A 8 2.87 2.92 6.22
N THR A 9 4.19 3.06 6.30
CA THR A 9 4.89 3.98 7.20
C THR A 9 5.73 4.95 6.39
N GLY A 10 5.91 6.18 6.86
CA GLY A 10 6.75 7.19 6.22
C GLY A 10 7.51 8.01 7.26
N PRO A 11 8.53 8.79 6.84
CA PRO A 11 9.29 9.65 7.74
C PRO A 11 8.42 10.80 8.24
N ASP A 12 7.76 10.57 9.37
CA ASP A 12 7.40 11.55 10.42
C ASP A 12 6.57 12.80 10.09
N SER A 13 5.75 12.79 9.02
CA SER A 13 4.65 13.73 8.91
C SER A 13 3.32 13.01 9.16
N GLU A 14 2.81 13.06 10.39
CA GLU A 14 1.44 12.59 10.70
C GLU A 14 0.38 13.19 9.74
N GLY A 15 0.64 14.39 9.20
CA GLY A 15 -0.18 15.01 8.16
C GLY A 15 -0.16 14.25 6.83
N GLU A 16 0.99 13.79 6.37
CA GLU A 16 1.13 13.09 5.09
C GLU A 16 0.45 11.72 5.12
N LEU A 17 0.56 10.97 6.23
CA LEU A 17 -0.14 9.69 6.38
C LEU A 17 -1.67 9.88 6.44
N ARG A 18 -2.14 10.96 7.08
CA ARG A 18 -3.57 11.33 7.07
C ARG A 18 -4.05 11.64 5.64
N GLU A 19 -3.30 12.42 4.89
CA GLU A 19 -3.62 12.76 3.50
C GLU A 19 -3.58 11.52 2.60
N LEU A 20 -2.59 10.65 2.76
CA LEU A 20 -2.51 9.37 2.04
C LEU A 20 -3.70 8.47 2.35
N ALA A 21 -4.09 8.35 3.63
CA ALA A 21 -5.26 7.57 4.01
C ALA A 21 -6.55 8.14 3.40
N ALA A 22 -6.70 9.47 3.38
CA ALA A 22 -7.84 10.12 2.75
C ALA A 22 -7.85 9.90 1.22
N TRP A 23 -6.69 9.99 0.57
CA TRP A 23 -6.51 9.72 -0.85
C TRP A 23 -6.92 8.28 -1.21
N LEU A 24 -6.38 7.28 -0.52
CA LEU A 24 -6.68 5.87 -0.78
C LEU A 24 -8.14 5.51 -0.48
N ARG A 25 -8.79 6.18 0.48
CA ARG A 25 -10.23 6.02 0.74
C ARG A 25 -11.11 6.52 -0.40
N GLY A 26 -10.59 7.40 -1.25
CA GLY A 26 -11.26 7.87 -2.45
C GLY A 26 -11.44 6.79 -3.52
N GLU A 27 -10.59 5.75 -3.51
CA GLU A 27 -10.67 4.63 -4.44
C GLU A 27 -11.84 3.71 -4.10
N ASP A 28 -12.77 3.50 -5.03
CA ASP A 28 -13.94 2.62 -4.83
C ASP A 28 -13.54 1.20 -4.41
N GLU A 29 -12.46 0.66 -4.97
CA GLU A 29 -11.95 -0.68 -4.67
C GLU A 29 -11.28 -0.79 -3.29
N LEU A 30 -10.95 0.33 -2.64
CA LEU A 30 -10.34 0.37 -1.31
C LEU A 30 -11.30 0.95 -0.25
N ARG A 31 -12.50 1.37 -0.67
CA ARG A 31 -13.50 1.95 0.23
C ARG A 31 -13.82 0.99 1.38
N GLY A 32 -13.71 1.51 2.61
CA GLY A 32 -13.93 0.74 3.84
C GLY A 32 -12.79 -0.22 4.21
N ARG A 33 -11.70 -0.28 3.43
CA ARG A 33 -10.54 -1.16 3.68
C ARG A 33 -9.29 -0.40 4.16
N VAL A 34 -9.37 0.91 4.28
CA VAL A 34 -8.26 1.79 4.67
C VAL A 34 -8.48 2.34 6.07
N GLN A 35 -7.66 1.88 7.01
CA GLN A 35 -7.61 2.37 8.38
C GLN A 35 -6.36 3.21 8.60
N LEU A 36 -6.47 4.21 9.48
CA LEU A 36 -5.34 5.05 9.85
C LEU A 36 -5.12 4.89 11.36
N PHE A 37 -3.90 4.53 11.73
CA PHE A 37 -3.39 4.48 13.09
C PHE A 37 -2.11 5.32 13.14
N ASP A 38 -1.04 4.78 13.72
CA ASP A 38 0.34 5.24 13.54
C ASP A 38 0.87 4.99 12.11
N ALA A 39 0.23 4.05 11.41
CA ALA A 39 0.48 3.72 10.00
C ALA A 39 -0.84 3.70 9.21
N VAL A 40 -0.76 3.83 7.89
CA VAL A 40 -1.92 3.57 7.02
C VAL A 40 -2.00 2.06 6.78
N VAL A 41 -3.10 1.45 7.18
CA VAL A 41 -3.34 0.01 7.04
C VAL A 41 -4.39 -0.22 5.97
N VAL A 42 -4.04 -0.96 4.93
CA VAL A 42 -4.91 -1.21 3.77
C VAL A 42 -5.15 -2.70 3.61
N GLY A 43 -6.42 -3.11 3.65
CA GLY A 43 -6.82 -4.45 3.24
C GLY A 43 -6.77 -4.59 1.72
N VAL A 44 -5.94 -5.50 1.22
CA VAL A 44 -5.76 -5.75 -0.22
C VAL A 44 -6.09 -7.21 -0.57
N THR A 45 -6.63 -7.39 -1.77
CA THR A 45 -6.82 -8.69 -2.41
C THR A 45 -6.10 -8.69 -3.75
N SER A 46 -5.97 -9.85 -4.40
CA SER A 46 -5.39 -9.93 -5.75
C SER A 46 -6.09 -9.00 -6.76
N ASN A 47 -7.39 -8.72 -6.57
CA ASN A 47 -8.15 -7.79 -7.41
C ASN A 47 -7.87 -6.31 -7.08
N SER A 48 -7.85 -5.93 -5.80
CA SER A 48 -7.66 -4.53 -5.39
C SER A 48 -6.19 -4.08 -5.35
N ALA A 49 -5.24 -5.02 -5.37
CA ALA A 49 -3.81 -4.72 -5.37
C ALA A 49 -3.40 -3.79 -6.53
N GLY A 50 -4.00 -3.96 -7.70
CA GLY A 50 -3.72 -3.12 -8.88
C GLY A 50 -4.12 -1.67 -8.69
N VAL A 51 -5.26 -1.41 -8.06
CA VAL A 51 -5.68 -0.03 -7.73
C VAL A 51 -4.83 0.53 -6.60
N PHE A 52 -4.57 -0.26 -5.57
CA PHE A 52 -3.70 0.14 -4.46
C PHE A 52 -2.33 0.62 -4.92
N CYS A 53 -1.60 -0.20 -5.68
CA CYS A 53 -0.24 0.13 -6.13
C CYS A 53 -0.22 1.37 -7.05
N ARG A 54 -1.17 1.48 -7.98
CA ARG A 54 -1.24 2.63 -8.90
C ARG A 54 -1.61 3.92 -8.18
N SER A 55 -2.59 3.88 -7.29
CA SER A 55 -3.03 5.05 -6.52
C SER A 55 -1.94 5.52 -5.54
N LEU A 56 -1.25 4.58 -4.87
CA LEU A 56 -0.11 4.90 -4.01
C LEU A 56 1.01 5.61 -4.78
N ILE A 57 1.42 5.08 -5.93
CA ILE A 57 2.51 5.65 -6.72
C ILE A 57 2.09 7.00 -7.33
N ALA A 58 0.82 7.17 -7.71
CA ALA A 58 0.28 8.45 -8.13
C ALA A 58 0.36 9.51 -7.01
N TRP A 59 0.02 9.13 -5.77
CA TRP A 59 0.18 10.00 -4.61
C TRP A 59 1.66 10.33 -4.32
N LEU A 60 2.55 9.33 -4.35
CA LEU A 60 3.99 9.55 -4.16
C LEU A 60 4.59 10.46 -5.24
N ARG A 61 4.12 10.38 -6.49
CA ARG A 61 4.56 11.32 -7.55
C ARG A 61 4.11 12.76 -7.30
N ARG A 62 2.99 12.94 -6.61
CA ARG A 62 2.51 14.27 -6.17
C ARG A 62 3.38 14.81 -5.03
N CYS A 63 3.77 13.95 -4.10
CA CYS A 63 4.70 14.27 -3.01
C CYS A 63 6.16 14.09 -3.47
N ARG A 64 6.75 15.12 -4.10
CA ARG A 64 8.08 15.03 -4.76
C ARG A 64 9.22 14.41 -3.92
N GLU A 65 9.14 14.44 -2.60
CA GLU A 65 10.13 13.84 -1.68
C GLU A 65 9.54 12.70 -0.82
N GLY A 66 8.26 12.38 -1.00
CA GLY A 66 7.55 11.37 -0.24
C GLY A 66 8.12 9.98 -0.49
N ARG A 67 8.67 9.37 0.56
CA ARG A 67 9.05 7.95 0.57
C ARG A 67 8.25 7.25 1.64
N VAL A 68 7.78 6.05 1.32
CA VAL A 68 7.03 5.22 2.25
C VAL A 68 7.56 3.80 2.21
N SER A 69 7.63 3.17 3.37
CA SER A 69 7.90 1.75 3.49
C SER A 69 6.57 1.02 3.60
N LEU A 70 6.42 -0.02 2.79
CA LEU A 70 5.27 -0.91 2.75
C LEU A 70 5.65 -2.22 3.42
N LYS A 71 4.84 -2.64 4.39
CA LYS A 71 4.91 -3.98 4.98
C LYS A 71 3.65 -4.74 4.58
N VAL A 72 3.80 -5.75 3.74
CA VAL A 72 2.70 -6.61 3.28
C VAL A 72 2.70 -7.88 4.09
N LYS A 73 1.56 -8.18 4.71
CA LYS A 73 1.34 -9.40 5.47
C LYS A 73 0.19 -10.18 4.86
N ARG A 74 0.46 -11.43 4.48
CA ARG A 74 -0.56 -12.35 3.99
C ARG A 74 -1.27 -13.01 5.17
N SER A 75 -2.58 -13.19 5.07
CA SER A 75 -3.35 -13.86 6.13
C SER A 75 -2.88 -15.30 6.30
N GLY A 76 -2.41 -15.65 7.50
CA GLY A 76 -1.90 -16.99 7.82
C GLY A 76 -0.42 -17.24 7.48
N ALA A 77 0.30 -16.25 6.93
CA ALA A 77 1.73 -16.35 6.71
C ALA A 77 2.53 -15.76 7.88
N ALA A 78 3.64 -16.42 8.23
CA ALA A 78 4.62 -15.87 9.17
C ALA A 78 5.55 -14.85 8.49
N GLU A 79 5.74 -14.97 7.17
CA GLU A 79 6.57 -14.08 6.38
C GLU A 79 5.86 -12.77 6.06
N GLU A 80 6.65 -11.70 5.96
CA GLU A 80 6.21 -10.35 5.61
C GLU A 80 7.08 -9.87 4.44
N LEU A 81 6.46 -9.18 3.47
CA LEU A 81 7.16 -8.55 2.37
C LEU A 81 7.35 -7.07 2.70
N GLU A 82 8.59 -6.60 2.74
CA GLU A 82 8.92 -5.20 2.93
C GLU A 82 9.37 -4.58 1.60
N LEU A 83 8.82 -3.40 1.26
CA LEU A 83 9.13 -2.66 0.04
C LEU A 83 9.26 -1.17 0.34
N ASP A 84 10.31 -0.54 -0.17
CA ASP A 84 10.41 0.92 -0.15
C ASP A 84 9.90 1.53 -1.45
N CYS A 85 8.94 2.44 -1.33
CA CYS A 85 8.31 3.12 -2.44
C CYS A 85 8.58 4.63 -2.38
N GLY A 86 8.93 5.21 -3.51
CA GLY A 86 9.08 6.66 -3.68
C GLY A 86 8.51 7.12 -5.02
N PRO A 87 8.65 8.41 -5.37
CA PRO A 87 8.11 8.98 -6.61
C PRO A 87 8.65 8.33 -7.89
N ALA A 88 9.87 7.79 -7.82
CA ALA A 88 10.54 7.11 -8.93
C ALA A 88 10.21 5.59 -9.00
N SER A 89 9.45 5.05 -8.05
CA SER A 89 9.09 3.64 -8.05
C SER A 89 8.13 3.32 -9.19
N ASP A 90 8.29 2.13 -9.77
CA ASP A 90 7.44 1.63 -10.84
C ASP A 90 6.23 0.87 -10.27
N ALA A 91 5.02 1.33 -10.63
CA ALA A 91 3.78 0.79 -10.07
C ALA A 91 3.53 -0.67 -10.47
N GLU A 92 3.95 -1.08 -11.67
CA GLU A 92 3.74 -2.44 -12.17
C GLU A 92 4.72 -3.42 -11.50
N GLN A 93 5.95 -2.99 -11.24
CA GLN A 93 6.91 -3.78 -10.45
C GLN A 93 6.42 -3.98 -9.00
N VAL A 94 5.93 -2.91 -8.35
CA VAL A 94 5.36 -2.99 -7.00
C VAL A 94 4.14 -3.90 -6.99
N LEU A 95 3.24 -3.76 -7.97
CA LEU A 95 2.09 -4.64 -8.13
C LEU A 95 2.51 -6.11 -8.31
N GLY A 96 3.50 -6.37 -9.17
CA GLY A 96 4.03 -7.72 -9.40
C GLY A 96 4.54 -8.36 -8.10
N ALA A 97 5.28 -7.60 -7.29
CA ALA A 97 5.80 -8.06 -6.00
C ALA A 97 4.67 -8.34 -4.99
N VAL A 98 3.74 -7.39 -4.82
CA VAL A 98 2.61 -7.52 -3.89
C VAL A 98 1.71 -8.69 -4.30
N ARG A 99 1.31 -8.76 -5.58
CA ARG A 99 0.46 -9.84 -6.08
C ARG A 99 1.16 -11.19 -5.99
N GLY A 100 2.43 -11.28 -6.41
CA GLY A 100 3.21 -12.50 -6.30
C GLY A 100 3.33 -13.00 -4.86
N PHE A 101 3.48 -12.10 -3.89
CA PHE A 101 3.50 -12.46 -2.47
C PHE A 101 2.13 -12.92 -1.94
N LEU A 102 1.03 -12.28 -2.38
CA LEU A 102 -0.33 -12.70 -2.03
C LEU A 102 -0.70 -14.06 -2.67
N ASP A 103 -0.21 -14.34 -3.88
CA ASP A 103 -0.53 -15.58 -4.62
C ASP A 103 0.44 -16.74 -4.32
N LYS A 104 1.57 -16.52 -3.64
CA LYS A 104 2.36 -17.63 -3.08
C LYS A 104 1.44 -18.41 -2.15
N ALA A 105 1.18 -19.68 -2.48
CA ALA A 105 0.44 -20.63 -1.66
C ALA A 105 1.39 -21.19 -0.59
#